data_AF-A0A1H6F3N4-F1
#
_entry.id   AF-A0A1H6F3N4-F1
#
_cell.length_a   1.000
_cell.length_b   1.000
_cell.length_c   1.000
_cell.angle_alpha   90.00
_cell.angle_beta   90.00
_cell.angle_gamma   90.00
#
_symmetry.space_group_name_H-M   'P 1'
#
loop_
_entity.id
_entity.type
_entity.pdbx_description
1 polymer ?
#
loop_
_entity_poly.entity_id
_entity_poly.type
_entity_poly.pdbx_seq_one_letter_code
_entity_poly.pdbx_strand_id
1 'polypeptide(L)'
;MPSVLIFFGILHLIATASIIAAILNYFLKKHYGLFLPLGLALIALGIWLQHPFFNQSSLQWLGLMTYKPPTEDYVPLLPWLGVVVLGLFAGHICEKHNWLQQQTLPHFTRPLVFAGKHGLLIYMLHQPILIGLLWVLLFAAKNI
;
A
#
# COMPACT_ATOMS: atom_id res chain seq x y z
N MET A 1 20.82 0.73 14.21
CA MET A 1 20.61 1.87 13.29
C MET A 1 20.39 1.24 11.92
N PRO A 2 19.37 1.63 11.13
CA PRO A 2 19.24 1.05 9.80
C PRO A 2 20.53 1.37 9.04
N SER A 3 21.27 0.33 8.66
CA SER A 3 22.55 0.44 7.96
C SER A 3 22.36 0.70 6.47
N VAL A 4 21.11 0.68 6.00
CA VAL A 4 20.74 0.85 4.59
C VAL A 4 19.54 1.79 4.47
N LEU A 5 19.61 2.70 3.49
CA LEU A 5 18.54 3.66 3.19
C LEU A 5 17.30 2.93 2.66
N ILE A 6 16.11 3.38 3.08
CA ILE A 6 14.85 2.90 2.52
C ILE A 6 14.70 3.46 1.11
N PHE A 7 14.96 2.63 0.11
CA PHE A 7 14.91 3.03 -1.29
C PHE A 7 13.46 3.20 -1.80
N PHE A 8 12.62 2.19 -1.57
CA PHE A 8 11.21 2.20 -2.00
C PHE A 8 10.37 1.31 -1.08
N GLY A 9 9.85 1.93 -0.01
CA GLY A 9 9.01 1.29 1.01
C GLY A 9 7.51 1.49 0.80
N ILE A 10 6.72 1.07 1.79
CA ILE A 10 5.25 1.05 1.69
C ILE A 10 4.63 2.44 1.46
N LEU A 11 5.18 3.49 2.07
CA LEU A 11 4.67 4.86 1.90
C LEU A 11 4.87 5.38 0.47
N HIS A 12 6.02 5.05 -0.14
CA HIS A 12 6.28 5.39 -1.54
C HIS A 12 5.30 4.65 -2.45
N LEU A 13 5.08 3.35 -2.21
CA LEU A 13 4.07 2.59 -2.94
C LEU A 13 2.69 3.22 -2.82
N ILE A 14 2.21 3.52 -1.60
CA ILE A 14 0.88 4.10 -1.39
C ILE A 14 0.75 5.43 -2.14
N ALA A 15 1.74 6.32 -2.02
CA ALA A 15 1.73 7.61 -2.70
C ALA A 15 1.72 7.46 -4.23
N THR A 16 2.66 6.69 -4.79
CA THR A 16 2.77 6.48 -6.24
C THR A 16 1.55 5.75 -6.81
N ALA A 17 1.09 4.68 -6.16
CA ALA A 17 -0.09 3.94 -6.59
C ALA A 17 -1.36 4.78 -6.50
N SER A 18 -1.50 5.67 -5.50
CA SER A 18 -2.64 6.58 -5.39
C SER A 18 -2.67 7.60 -6.54
N ILE A 19 -1.52 8.17 -6.91
CA ILE A 19 -1.42 9.09 -8.05
C ILE A 19 -1.77 8.36 -9.35
N ILE A 20 -1.19 7.18 -9.58
CA ILE A 20 -1.48 6.36 -10.76
C ILE A 20 -2.96 5.99 -10.81
N ALA A 21 -3.52 5.52 -9.69
CA ALA A 21 -4.93 5.17 -9.56
C ALA A 21 -5.85 6.37 -9.86
N ALA A 22 -5.52 7.56 -9.36
CA ALA A 22 -6.27 8.78 -9.64
C ALA A 22 -6.25 9.15 -11.14
N ILE A 23 -5.08 9.05 -11.79
CA ILE A 23 -4.92 9.28 -13.22
C ILE A 23 -5.72 8.24 -14.02
N LEU A 24 -5.55 6.95 -13.72
CA LEU A 24 -6.31 5.87 -14.37
C LEU A 24 -7.81 6.07 -14.21
N ASN A 25 -8.26 6.42 -13.01
CA ASN A 25 -9.67 6.69 -12.73
C ASN A 25 -10.18 7.88 -13.55
N TYR A 26 -9.42 8.97 -13.63
CA TYR A 26 -9.79 10.15 -14.41
C TYR A 26 -10.08 9.81 -15.88
N PHE A 27 -9.21 9.02 -16.51
CA PHE A 27 -9.34 8.64 -17.92
C PHE A 27 -10.30 7.48 -18.19
N LEU A 28 -10.30 6.46 -17.33
CA LEU A 28 -11.02 5.20 -17.58
C LEU A 28 -12.32 5.03 -16.78
N LYS A 29 -12.73 5.99 -15.91
CA LYS A 29 -13.96 5.84 -15.11
C LYS A 29 -15.21 5.46 -15.92
N LYS A 30 -15.37 6.00 -17.14
CA LYS A 30 -16.51 5.68 -18.02
C LYS A 30 -16.49 4.23 -18.51
N HIS A 31 -15.30 3.62 -18.54
CA HIS A 31 -15.04 2.26 -18.97
C HIS A 31 -14.44 1.45 -17.81
N TYR A 32 -15.00 1.59 -16.61
CA TYR A 32 -14.47 0.96 -15.39
C TYR A 32 -14.25 -0.56 -15.52
N GLY A 33 -14.98 -1.24 -16.42
CA GLY A 33 -14.77 -2.66 -16.74
C GLY A 33 -13.35 -3.00 -17.20
N LEU A 34 -12.59 -2.03 -17.72
CA LEU A 34 -11.20 -2.19 -18.12
C LEU A 34 -10.24 -2.35 -16.93
N PHE A 35 -10.63 -1.92 -15.73
CA PHE A 35 -9.78 -2.07 -14.54
C PHE A 35 -9.60 -3.54 -14.13
N LEU A 36 -10.59 -4.40 -14.36
CA LEU A 36 -10.48 -5.83 -14.04
C LEU A 36 -9.36 -6.52 -14.83
N PRO A 37 -9.37 -6.56 -16.18
CA PRO A 37 -8.30 -7.18 -16.95
C PRO A 37 -6.96 -6.46 -16.75
N LEU A 38 -6.95 -5.14 -16.57
CA LEU A 38 -5.71 -4.39 -16.33
C LEU A 38 -5.07 -4.76 -14.98
N GLY A 39 -5.86 -4.84 -13.91
CA GLY A 39 -5.37 -5.23 -12.58
C GLY A 39 -4.83 -6.65 -12.58
N LEU A 40 -5.54 -7.60 -13.21
CA LEU A 40 -5.08 -8.98 -13.37
C LEU A 40 -3.80 -9.06 -14.20
N ALA A 41 -3.70 -8.30 -15.29
CA ALA A 41 -2.51 -8.25 -16.13
C ALA A 41 -1.29 -7.70 -15.36
N LEU A 42 -1.46 -6.63 -14.57
CA LEU A 42 -0.39 -6.06 -13.75
C LEU A 42 0.09 -7.03 -12.67
N ILE A 43 -0.83 -7.78 -12.05
CA ILE A 43 -0.48 -8.83 -11.08
C ILE A 43 0.29 -9.95 -11.78
N ALA A 44 -0.23 -10.48 -12.89
CA ALA A 44 0.42 -11.54 -13.64
C ALA A 44 1.82 -11.13 -14.11
N LEU A 45 1.96 -9.91 -14.64
CA LEU A 45 3.24 -9.34 -15.05
C LEU A 45 4.20 -9.24 -13.86
N GLY A 46 3.76 -8.70 -12.72
CA GLY A 46 4.59 -8.58 -11.52
C GLY A 46 5.05 -9.91 -10.91
N ILE A 47 4.31 -11.00 -11.11
CA ILE A 47 4.68 -12.32 -10.58
C ILE A 47 5.55 -13.09 -11.59
N TRP A 48 5.23 -13.02 -12.89
CA TRP A 48 5.82 -13.93 -13.89
C TRP A 48 6.95 -13.30 -14.69
N LEU A 49 6.98 -11.97 -14.82
CA LEU A 49 8.01 -11.28 -15.57
C LEU A 49 9.14 -10.86 -14.61
N GLN A 50 10.28 -11.51 -14.74
CA GLN A 50 11.52 -11.09 -14.09
C GLN A 50 12.61 -11.01 -15.14
N HIS A 51 13.35 -9.89 -15.17
CA HIS A 51 14.38 -9.70 -16.19
C HIS A 51 15.59 -8.92 -15.63
N PRO A 52 16.84 -9.33 -15.96
CA PRO A 52 18.04 -8.68 -15.44
C PRO A 52 18.15 -7.18 -15.77
N PHE A 53 17.48 -6.71 -16.82
CA PHE A 53 17.38 -5.29 -17.16
C PHE A 53 16.84 -4.44 -16.00
N PHE A 54 15.90 -4.98 -15.21
CA PHE A 54 15.30 -4.29 -14.07
C PHE A 54 16.17 -4.34 -12.80
N ASN A 55 17.35 -4.96 -12.85
CA ASN A 55 18.27 -5.01 -11.71
C ASN A 55 18.98 -3.67 -11.46
N GLN A 56 18.84 -2.70 -12.37
CA GLN A 56 19.37 -1.35 -12.21
C GLN A 56 18.67 -0.61 -11.07
N SER A 57 19.42 0.12 -10.24
CA SER A 57 18.88 0.80 -9.06
C SER A 57 17.70 1.72 -9.37
N SER A 58 17.68 2.39 -10.52
CA SER A 58 16.58 3.28 -10.94
C SER A 58 15.27 2.56 -11.32
N LEU A 59 15.30 1.24 -11.57
CA LEU A 59 14.16 0.45 -12.04
C LEU A 59 13.67 -0.57 -11.01
N GLN A 60 14.45 -0.80 -9.95
CA GLN A 60 14.11 -1.76 -8.88
C GLN A 60 12.77 -1.44 -8.21
N TRP A 61 12.30 -0.19 -8.20
CA TRP A 61 10.99 0.15 -7.65
C TRP A 61 9.81 -0.45 -8.42
N LEU A 62 10.00 -0.89 -9.68
CA LEU A 62 8.94 -1.53 -10.47
C LEU A 62 8.58 -2.94 -9.99
N GLY A 63 9.52 -3.69 -9.41
CA GLY A 63 9.27 -5.06 -8.92
C GLY A 63 9.58 -6.20 -9.88
N LEU A 64 10.24 -5.92 -11.01
CA LEU A 64 10.52 -6.90 -12.08
C LEU A 64 11.98 -7.39 -12.11
N MET A 65 12.72 -7.11 -11.04
CA MET A 65 14.12 -7.51 -10.84
C MET A 65 14.22 -9.01 -10.52
N THR A 66 15.38 -9.60 -10.76
CA THR A 66 15.63 -11.04 -10.52
C THR A 66 16.01 -11.37 -9.09
N TYR A 67 16.22 -10.36 -8.23
CA TYR A 67 16.58 -10.52 -6.83
C TYR A 67 15.98 -9.41 -5.96
N LYS A 68 15.77 -9.67 -4.67
CA LYS A 68 15.25 -8.66 -3.74
C LYS A 68 16.36 -7.65 -3.38
N PRO A 69 16.16 -6.32 -3.58
CA PRO A 69 17.11 -5.32 -3.12
C PRO A 69 17.30 -5.36 -1.60
N PRO A 70 18.51 -5.13 -1.08
CA PRO A 70 18.75 -5.04 0.36
C PRO A 70 18.20 -3.71 0.89
N THR A 71 16.93 -3.69 1.29
CA THR A 71 16.32 -2.56 2.01
C THR A 71 15.34 -3.09 3.05
N GLU A 72 15.30 -2.44 4.21
CA GLU A 72 14.53 -2.85 5.39
C GLU A 72 13.02 -2.89 5.10
N ASP A 73 12.54 -1.91 4.36
CA ASP A 73 11.16 -1.86 3.85
C ASP A 73 11.21 -1.81 2.32
N TYR A 74 10.87 -2.93 1.68
CA TYR A 74 10.83 -3.07 0.23
C TYR A 74 9.44 -3.52 -0.22
N VAL A 75 8.70 -2.62 -0.86
CA VAL A 75 7.39 -2.94 -1.42
C VAL A 75 7.31 -2.39 -2.85
N PRO A 76 7.60 -3.20 -3.89
CA PRO A 76 7.64 -2.73 -5.26
C PRO A 76 6.28 -2.29 -5.79
N LEU A 77 6.27 -1.56 -6.90
CA LEU A 77 5.04 -1.16 -7.58
C LEU A 77 4.23 -2.37 -8.05
N LEU A 78 4.86 -3.32 -8.74
CA LEU A 78 4.22 -4.57 -9.17
C LEU A 78 4.58 -5.70 -8.20
N PRO A 79 3.63 -6.59 -7.87
CA PRO A 79 2.27 -6.71 -8.41
C PRO A 79 1.21 -5.79 -7.72
N TRP A 80 1.58 -5.05 -6.68
CA TRP A 80 0.65 -4.36 -5.79
C TRP A 80 -0.23 -3.29 -6.46
N LEU A 81 0.29 -2.59 -7.45
CA LEU A 81 -0.51 -1.65 -8.26
C LEU A 81 -1.70 -2.37 -8.91
N GLY A 82 -1.53 -3.61 -9.35
CA GLY A 82 -2.62 -4.40 -9.90
C GLY A 82 -3.73 -4.66 -8.88
N VAL A 83 -3.37 -4.91 -7.61
CA VAL A 83 -4.34 -5.03 -6.51
C VAL A 83 -5.10 -3.71 -6.29
N VAL A 84 -4.40 -2.57 -6.33
CA VAL A 84 -5.03 -1.24 -6.22
C VAL A 84 -6.01 -1.00 -7.39
N VAL A 85 -5.63 -1.37 -8.61
CA VAL A 85 -6.50 -1.25 -9.79
C VAL A 85 -7.72 -2.18 -9.69
N LEU A 86 -7.59 -3.40 -9.17
CA LEU A 86 -8.74 -4.26 -8.86
C LEU A 86 -9.64 -3.62 -7.78
N GLY A 87 -9.07 -2.92 -6.81
CA GLY A 87 -9.81 -2.11 -5.84
C GLY A 87 -10.63 -0.99 -6.51
N LEU A 88 -10.09 -0.31 -7.52
CA LEU A 88 -10.86 0.66 -8.32
C LEU A 88 -12.04 0.00 -9.03
N PHE A 89 -11.83 -1.17 -9.65
CA PHE A 89 -12.92 -1.93 -10.27
C PHE A 89 -14.04 -2.24 -9.27
N ALA A 90 -13.68 -2.79 -8.11
CA ALA A 90 -14.63 -3.10 -7.04
C ALA A 90 -15.36 -1.83 -6.54
N GLY A 91 -14.65 -0.72 -6.38
CA GLY A 91 -15.23 0.57 -5.99
C GLY A 91 -16.32 1.04 -6.95
N HIS A 92 -16.05 0.99 -8.26
CA HIS A 92 -17.04 1.36 -9.29
C HIS A 92 -18.25 0.42 -9.31
N ILE A 93 -18.06 -0.88 -9.08
CA ILE A 93 -19.17 -1.85 -8.96
C ILE A 93 -20.03 -1.51 -7.73
N CYS A 94 -19.41 -1.26 -6.59
CA CYS A 94 -20.12 -0.86 -5.37
C CYS A 94 -20.93 0.42 -5.55
N GLU A 95 -20.36 1.43 -6.24
CA GLU A 95 -21.02 2.70 -6.55
C GLU A 95 -22.20 2.48 -7.52
N LYS A 96 -21.99 1.72 -8.61
CA LYS A 96 -23.04 1.42 -9.59
C LYS A 96 -24.26 0.73 -8.97
N HIS A 97 -24.03 -0.16 -8.01
CA HIS A 97 -25.11 -0.87 -7.32
C HIS A 97 -25.59 -0.17 -6.03
N ASN A 98 -25.12 1.06 -5.76
CA ASN A 98 -25.45 1.85 -4.57
C ASN A 98 -25.25 1.10 -3.23
N TRP A 99 -24.34 0.12 -3.18
CA TRP A 99 -24.12 -0.73 -2.00
C TRP A 99 -23.66 0.06 -0.77
N LEU A 100 -23.04 1.22 -1.00
CA LEU A 100 -22.47 2.07 0.06
C LEU A 100 -23.39 3.19 0.53
N GLN A 101 -24.38 3.60 -0.27
CA GLN A 101 -25.25 4.75 0.06
C GLN A 101 -26.34 4.43 1.10
N GLN A 102 -26.59 3.15 1.38
CA GLN A 102 -27.69 2.73 2.26
C GLN A 102 -27.23 2.20 3.63
N GLN A 103 -25.94 2.24 3.93
CA GLN A 103 -25.43 1.66 5.17
C GLN A 103 -25.24 2.73 6.25
N THR A 104 -26.19 2.78 7.19
CA THR A 104 -25.95 3.47 8.47
C THR A 104 -25.02 2.59 9.31
N LEU A 105 -23.76 3.01 9.43
CA LEU A 105 -22.80 2.26 10.23
C LEU A 105 -23.18 2.34 11.73
N PRO A 106 -23.17 1.21 12.46
CA PRO A 106 -23.43 1.21 13.89
C PRO A 106 -22.47 2.13 14.66
N HIS A 107 -22.92 2.71 15.78
CA HIS A 107 -22.13 3.66 16.55
C HIS A 107 -20.81 3.08 17.08
N PHE A 108 -20.75 1.78 17.35
CA PHE A 108 -19.53 1.10 17.80
C PHE A 108 -18.41 1.09 16.74
N THR A 109 -18.73 1.37 15.47
CA THR A 109 -17.74 1.44 14.38
C THR A 109 -17.01 2.79 14.32
N ARG A 110 -17.47 3.80 15.06
CA ARG A 110 -16.87 5.15 15.06
C ARG A 110 -15.37 5.16 15.37
N PRO A 111 -14.85 4.41 16.36
CA PRO A 111 -13.41 4.33 16.60
C PRO A 111 -12.65 3.73 15.41
N LEU A 112 -13.24 2.73 14.74
CA LEU A 112 -12.64 2.09 13.56
C LEU A 112 -12.61 3.05 12.37
N VAL A 113 -13.68 3.82 12.15
CA VAL A 113 -13.73 4.88 11.14
C VAL A 113 -12.70 5.98 11.44
N PHE A 114 -12.56 6.37 12.71
CA PHE A 114 -11.55 7.35 13.13
C PHE A 114 -10.13 6.84 12.87
N ALA A 115 -9.83 5.60 13.24
CA ALA A 115 -8.55 4.96 13.01
C ALA A 115 -8.23 4.85 11.51
N GLY A 116 -9.21 4.47 10.68
CA GLY A 116 -9.05 4.42 9.22
C GLY A 116 -8.72 5.78 8.61
N LYS A 117 -9.38 6.86 9.06
CA LYS A 117 -9.12 8.23 8.58
C LYS A 117 -7.73 8.76 8.95
N HIS A 118 -7.17 8.31 10.08
CA HIS A 118 -5.86 8.73 10.57
C HIS A 118 -4.80 7.63 10.45
N GLY A 119 -5.02 6.66 9.55
CA GLY A 119 -4.16 5.48 9.42
C GLY A 119 -2.68 5.83 9.21
N LEU A 120 -2.37 6.87 8.42
CA LEU A 120 -1.00 7.34 8.23
C LEU A 120 -0.36 7.86 9.53
N LEU A 121 -1.11 8.64 10.31
CA LEU A 121 -0.63 9.21 11.55
C LEU A 121 -0.38 8.09 12.58
N ILE A 122 -1.32 7.14 12.69
CA ILE A 122 -1.17 5.94 13.53
C ILE A 122 0.05 5.13 13.08
N TYR A 123 0.22 4.93 11.78
CA TYR A 123 1.37 4.24 11.20
C TYR A 123 2.69 4.94 11.51
N MET A 124 2.77 6.27 11.49
CA MET A 124 4.01 6.97 11.83
C MET A 124 4.30 6.96 13.33
N LEU A 125 3.26 7.05 14.17
CA LEU A 125 3.43 7.13 15.62
C LEU A 125 3.66 5.78 16.30
N HIS A 126 3.22 4.66 15.70
CA HIS A 126 3.34 3.37 16.38
C HIS A 126 4.80 3.00 16.70
N GLN A 127 5.75 3.25 15.78
CA GLN A 127 7.17 2.93 15.99
C GLN A 127 7.79 3.70 17.18
N PRO A 128 7.78 5.05 17.22
CA PRO A 128 8.36 5.78 18.34
C PRO A 128 7.65 5.51 19.66
N ILE A 129 6.32 5.31 19.65
CA ILE A 129 5.56 4.97 20.85
C ILE A 129 6.01 3.62 21.40
N LEU A 130 6.05 2.57 20.57
CA LEU A 130 6.46 1.23 21.02
C LEU A 130 7.90 1.20 21.52
N ILE A 131 8.81 1.90 20.84
CA ILE A 131 10.22 2.02 21.27
C ILE A 131 10.29 2.73 22.63
N GLY A 132 9.56 3.83 22.81
CA GLY A 132 9.53 4.55 24.08
C GLY A 132 8.96 3.71 25.22
N LEU A 133 7.88 2.96 24.96
CA LEU A 133 7.25 2.08 25.95
C LEU A 133 8.18 0.94 26.37
N LEU A 134 8.84 0.29 25.40
CA LEU A 134 9.84 -0.74 25.68
C LEU A 134 11.02 -0.19 26.47
N TRP A 135 11.47 1.02 26.17
CA TRP A 135 12.56 1.66 26.89
C TRP A 135 12.23 1.92 28.35
N VAL A 136 11.02 2.43 28.63
CA VAL A 136 10.52 2.62 30.01
C VAL A 136 10.39 1.29 30.75
N LEU A 137 9.85 0.24 30.10
CA LEU A 137 9.72 -1.09 30.70
C LEU A 137 11.09 -1.71 31.03
N LEU A 138 12.05 -1.63 30.11
CA LEU A 138 13.41 -2.13 30.33
C LEU A 138 14.14 -1.36 31.43
N PHE A 139 13.95 -0.03 31.48
CA PHE A 139 14.51 0.80 32.54
C PHE A 139 13.91 0.43 33.91
N ALA A 140 12.60 0.22 34.00
CA ALA A 140 11.95 -0.20 35.23
C ALA A 140 12.43 -1.60 35.67
N ALA A 141 12.54 -2.55 34.74
CA ALA A 141 12.98 -3.91 35.02
C ALA A 141 14.44 -4.02 35.49
N LYS A 142 15.31 -3.08 35.08
CA LYS A 142 16.72 -3.04 35.52
C LYS A 142 16.91 -2.47 36.94
N ASN A 143 15.91 -1.77 37.46
CA ASN A 143 15.94 -1.12 38.78
C ASN A 143 15.18 -1.93 39.86
N ILE A 144 14.82 -3.19 39.56
CA ILE A 144 14.26 -4.19 40.47
C ILE A 144 15.31 -5.29 40.64
#